data_AF-A0A431KXW7-F1
#
_entry.id   AF-A0A431KXW7-F1
#
_cell.length_a   1.000
_cell.length_b   1.000
_cell.length_c   1.000
_cell.angle_alpha   90.00
_cell.angle_beta   90.00
_cell.angle_gamma   90.00
#
_symmetry.space_group_name_H-M   'P 1'
#
loop_
_entity.id
_entity.type
_entity.pdbx_description
1 polymer ?
#
loop_
_entity_poly.entity_id
_entity_poly.type
_entity_poly.pdbx_seq_one_letter_code
_entity_poly.pdbx_strand_id
1 'polypeptide(L)' 'MEAAHGFIVGGPTLARLLGYRSGDAFRKASQRGMLPVHTFTLPNRRGRFARTADVAQWLASLPSAPEPRKEDL' A
#
# COMPACT_ATOMS: atom_id res chain seq x y z
N MET A 1 -21.40 -3.02 0.92
CA MET A 1 -20.64 -2.13 0.02
C MET A 1 -19.18 -2.59 0.00
N GLU A 2 -18.88 -3.76 -0.59
CA GLU A 2 -17.52 -4.32 -0.59
C GLU A 2 -17.25 -5.00 -1.94
N ALA A 3 -16.77 -4.27 -2.94
CA ALA A 3 -16.46 -4.89 -4.25
C ALA A 3 -15.48 -4.10 -5.15
N ALA A 4 -14.67 -3.16 -4.64
CA ALA A 4 -13.87 -2.29 -5.53
C ALA A 4 -12.34 -2.53 -5.50
N HIS A 5 -11.83 -3.35 -4.58
CA HIS A 5 -10.43 -3.74 -4.59
C HIS A 5 -10.40 -5.26 -4.59
N GLY A 6 -10.05 -5.87 -5.72
CA GLY A 6 -9.76 -7.30 -5.75
C GLY A 6 -8.78 -7.66 -4.62
N PHE A 7 -8.75 -8.94 -4.21
CA PHE A 7 -7.95 -9.44 -3.09
C PHE A 7 -6.48 -9.00 -3.06
N ILE A 8 -5.98 -8.44 -4.17
CA ILE A 8 -4.62 -8.00 -4.40
C ILE A 8 -4.56 -6.58 -4.99
N VAL A 9 -3.56 -5.81 -4.57
CA VAL A 9 -3.18 -4.53 -5.15
C VAL A 9 -1.73 -4.61 -5.62
N GLY A 10 -1.40 -4.00 -6.76
CA GLY A 10 -0.06 -4.08 -7.32
C GLY A 10 0.36 -2.83 -8.09
N GLY A 11 1.60 -2.88 -8.57
CA GLY A 11 2.15 -1.86 -9.46
C GLY A 11 2.17 -0.45 -8.84
N PRO A 12 1.86 0.61 -9.62
CA PRO A 12 1.96 1.99 -9.15
C PRO A 12 0.95 2.32 -8.03
N THR A 13 -0.19 1.63 -7.98
CA THR A 13 -1.18 1.78 -6.92
C THR A 13 -0.62 1.32 -5.58
N LEU A 14 0.02 0.15 -5.55
CA LEU A 14 0.70 -0.35 -4.34
C LEU A 14 1.78 0.63 -3.88
N ALA A 15 2.61 1.14 -4.81
CA ALA A 15 3.65 2.11 -4.46
C ALA A 15 3.07 3.39 -3.81
N ARG A 16 1.96 3.91 -4.33
CA ARG A 16 1.28 5.09 -3.78
C ARG A 16 0.67 4.82 -2.41
N LEU A 17 0.00 3.69 -2.23
CA LEU A 17 -0.57 3.30 -0.94
C LEU A 17 0.50 3.22 0.15
N LEU A 18 1.69 2.73 -0.20
CA LEU A 18 2.82 2.64 0.72
C LEU A 18 3.59 3.97 0.92
N GLY A 19 3.11 5.08 0.33
CA GLY A 19 3.72 6.41 0.50
C GLY A 19 4.92 6.69 -0.40
N TYR A 20 5.22 5.85 -1.41
CA TYR A 20 6.31 6.12 -2.34
C TYR A 20 5.88 7.06 -3.46
N ARG A 21 6.65 8.14 -3.64
CA ARG A 21 6.41 9.16 -4.68
C ARG A 21 6.64 8.64 -6.10
N SER A 22 7.48 7.62 -6.27
CA SER A 22 7.86 7.09 -7.59
C SER A 22 8.00 5.57 -7.56
N GLY A 23 7.70 4.93 -8.70
CA GLY A 23 7.89 3.48 -8.86
C GLY A 23 9.34 3.03 -8.67
N ASP A 24 10.32 3.89 -8.98
CA ASP A 24 11.74 3.58 -8.79
C ASP A 24 12.14 3.49 -7.31
N ALA A 25 11.59 4.38 -6.47
CA ALA A 25 11.79 4.35 -5.01
C ALA A 25 11.17 3.07 -4.41
N PHE A 26 9.96 2.72 -4.85
CA PHE A 26 9.31 1.47 -4.48
C PHE A 26 10.15 0.24 -4.91
N ARG A 27 10.68 0.24 -6.13
CA ARG A 27 11.54 -0.84 -6.63
C ARG A 27 12.81 -1.00 -5.79
N LYS A 28 13.49 0.11 -5.43
CA LYS A 28 14.67 0.09 -4.56
C LYS A 28 14.34 -0.44 -3.16
N ALA A 29 13.26 0.03 -2.55
CA ALA A 29 12.81 -0.45 -1.23
C ALA A 29 12.46 -1.95 -1.28
N SER A 30 11.81 -2.39 -2.35
CA SER A 30 11.51 -3.80 -2.59
C SER A 30 12.76 -4.67 -2.72
N GLN A 31 13.76 -4.23 -3.49
CA GLN A 31 15.01 -4.99 -3.66
C GLN A 31 15.79 -5.12 -2.35
N ARG A 32 15.64 -4.14 -1.46
CA ARG A 32 16.25 -4.12 -0.12
C ARG A 32 15.41 -4.82 0.97
N GLY A 33 14.23 -5.33 0.63
CA GLY A 33 13.32 -5.94 1.61
C GLY A 33 12.76 -4.96 2.64
N MET A 34 12.73 -3.65 2.34
CA MET A 34 12.30 -2.58 3.25
C MET A 34 10.83 -2.20 3.07
N LEU A 35 10.02 -3.07 2.47
CA LEU A 35 8.60 -2.80 2.31
C LEU A 35 7.88 -3.09 3.64
N PRO A 36 6.96 -2.20 4.08
CA PRO A 36 6.28 -2.35 5.36
C PRO A 36 5.18 -3.43 5.36
N VAL A 37 4.85 -3.98 4.19
CA VAL A 37 3.82 -5.02 4.02
C VAL A 37 4.39 -6.21 3.27
N HIS A 38 3.76 -7.38 3.44
CA HIS A 38 4.16 -8.55 2.68
C HIS A 38 3.81 -8.37 1.20
N THR A 39 4.79 -8.63 0.33
CA THR A 39 4.61 -8.53 -1.12
C THR A 39 5.08 -9.79 -1.82
N PHE A 40 4.37 -10.15 -2.88
CA PHE A 40 4.63 -11.34 -3.71
C PHE A 40 4.60 -10.98 -5.19
N THR A 41 5.14 -11.86 -6.01
CA THR A 41 5.04 -11.80 -7.47
C THR A 41 3.98 -12.79 -7.94
N LEU A 42 3.42 -12.53 -9.11
CA LEU A 42 2.51 -13.47 -9.76
C LEU A 42 3.20 -14.05 -10.99
N PRO A 43 3.01 -15.35 -11.27
CA PRO A 43 3.54 -15.94 -12.49
C PRO A 43 2.99 -15.19 -13.70
N ASN A 44 3.86 -14.94 -14.67
CA ASN A 44 3.54 -14.22 -15.92
C ASN A 44 3.00 -12.79 -15.75
N ARG A 45 3.21 -12.14 -14.59
CA ARG A 45 2.92 -10.72 -14.38
C ARG A 45 4.13 -9.97 -13.89
N ARG A 46 4.36 -8.80 -14.49
CA ARG A 46 5.44 -7.89 -14.09
C ARG A 46 5.05 -7.10 -12.84
N GLY A 47 6.02 -6.93 -11.94
CA GLY A 47 5.86 -6.12 -10.73
C GLY A 47 5.51 -6.94 -9.49
N ARG A 48 5.23 -6.22 -8.40
CA ARG A 48 4.88 -6.79 -7.10
C ARG A 48 3.46 -6.46 -6.72
N PHE A 49 2.89 -7.36 -5.94
CA PHE A 49 1.53 -7.34 -5.45
C PHE A 49 1.54 -7.51 -3.93
N ALA A 50 0.56 -6.93 -3.27
CA ALA A 50 0.27 -7.13 -1.86
C ALA A 50 -1.21 -7.49 -1.74
N ARG A 51 -1.61 -8.16 -0.65
CA ARG A 51 -3.03 -8.32 -0.36
C ARG A 51 -3.58 -6.97 0.10
N THR A 52 -4.76 -6.62 -0.38
CA THR A 52 -5.41 -5.35 0.01
C THR A 52 -5.63 -5.28 1.53
N ALA A 53 -5.96 -6.41 2.16
CA ALA A 53 -6.12 -6.50 3.62
C ALA A 53 -4.82 -6.21 4.41
N ASP A 54 -3.67 -6.66 3.89
CA ASP A 54 -2.34 -6.42 4.52
C ASP A 54 -2.01 -4.93 4.50
N VAL A 55 -2.27 -4.29 3.35
CA VAL A 55 -2.09 -2.84 3.19
C VAL A 55 -3.06 -2.06 4.08
N ALA A 56 -4.32 -2.47 4.15
CA ALA A 56 -5.32 -1.84 5.01
C ALA A 56 -4.95 -1.96 6.49
N GLN A 57 -4.50 -3.14 6.94
CA GLN A 57 -4.07 -3.37 8.31
C GLN A 57 -2.84 -2.52 8.66
N TRP A 58 -1.86 -2.44 7.75
CA TRP A 58 -0.70 -1.57 7.94
C TRP A 58 -1.11 -0.10 8.01
N LEU A 59 -1.95 0.39 7.10
CA LEU A 59 -2.46 1.76 7.14
C LEU A 59 -3.20 2.07 8.44
N ALA A 60 -4.01 1.12 8.94
CA ALA A 60 -4.72 1.25 10.21
C ALA A 60 -3.79 1.25 11.43
N SER A 61 -2.59 0.67 11.32
CA SER A 61 -1.56 0.73 12.37
C SER A 61 -0.78 2.04 12.38
N LEU A 62 -0.83 2.82 11.29
CA LEU A 62 -0.17 4.12 11.25
C LEU A 62 -0.89 5.09 12.18
N PRO A 63 -0.16 6.03 12.81
CA PRO A 63 -0.79 7.12 13.53
C PRO A 63 -1.73 7.85 12.57
N SER A 64 -3.02 7.89 12.89
CA SER A 64 -3.92 8.82 12.21
C SER A 64 -3.42 10.23 12.50
N ALA A 65 -3.44 11.11 11.49
CA ALA A 65 -3.34 12.54 11.79
C ALA A 65 -4.34 12.88 12.91
N PRO A 66 -4.03 13.82 13.82
CA PRO A 66 -5.04 14.28 14.77
C PRO A 66 -6.25 14.69 13.93
N GLU A 67 -7.40 14.06 14.20
CA GLU A 67 -8.63 14.38 13.48
C GLU A 67 -8.82 15.91 13.55
N PRO A 68 -9.16 16.58 12.44
CA PRO A 68 -9.52 17.99 12.52
C PRO A 68 -10.66 18.08 13.53
N ARG A 69 -10.39 18.76 14.65
CA ARG A 69 -11.34 18.95 15.74
C ARG A 69 -12.60 19.48 15.09
N LYS A 70 -13.72 18.77 15.22
CA LYS A 70 -15.03 19.20 14.73
C LYS A 70 -15.49 20.36 15.61
N GLU A 71 -14.87 21.52 15.45
CA GLU A 71 -15.11 22.69 16.28
C GLU A 71 -15.17 23.93 15.38
N ASP A 72 -15.70 23.77 14.16
CA ASP A 72 -15.98 24.88 13.24
C ASP A 72 -17.23 24.53 12.39
N LEU A 73 -18.39 24.34 13.03
CA LEU A 73 -19.69 24.50 12.37
C LEU A 73 -20.72 25.11 13.32
#